data_AF-A0A924IMB5-F1
#
_entry.id   AF-A0A924IMB5-F1
#
_cell.length_a   1.000
_cell.length_b   1.000
_cell.length_c   1.000
_cell.angle_alpha   90.00
_cell.angle_beta   90.00
_cell.angle_gamma   90.00
#
_symmetry.space_group_name_H-M   'P 1'
#
loop_
_entity.id
_entity.type
_entity.pdbx_description
1 polymer ?
#
loop_
_entity_poly.entity_id
_entity_poly.type
_entity_poly.pdbx_seq_one_letter_code
_entity_poly.pdbx_strand_id
1 'polypeptide(L)' 'MNNIVQAIVTQTGLPEDTVRSVVTAAMAHLKEKLPAPISAALDSYLVDHNDASADIMNQVTDGIGSLFKGT' A
#
# COMPACT_ATOMS: atom_id res chain seq x y z
N MET A 1 -4.77 -0.64 -6.77
CA MET A 1 -5.63 -1.67 -6.11
C MET A 1 -5.90 -2.92 -6.95
N ASN A 2 -6.36 -2.82 -8.21
CA ASN A 2 -6.70 -4.01 -9.01
C ASN A 2 -5.55 -5.02 -9.19
N ASN A 3 -4.29 -4.56 -9.29
CA ASN A 3 -3.14 -5.45 -9.47
C ASN A 3 -2.81 -6.30 -8.23
N ILE A 4 -2.92 -5.75 -7.01
CA ILE A 4 -2.74 -6.49 -5.75
C ILE A 4 -3.88 -7.50 -5.57
N VAL A 5 -5.11 -7.09 -5.86
CA VAL A 5 -6.26 -7.98 -5.83
C VAL A 5 -6.06 -9.13 -6.84
N GLN A 6 -5.67 -8.85 -8.08
CA GLN A 6 -5.37 -9.89 -9.08
C GLN A 6 -4.22 -10.81 -8.67
N ALA A 7 -3.14 -10.28 -8.09
CA ALA A 7 -2.02 -11.09 -7.61
C ALA A 7 -2.46 -12.06 -6.51
N ILE A 8 -3.28 -11.59 -5.56
CA ILE A 8 -3.81 -12.43 -4.46
C ILE A 8 -4.84 -13.43 -5.00
N VAL A 9 -5.75 -13.03 -5.90
CA VAL A 9 -6.69 -13.95 -6.57
C VAL A 9 -5.93 -15.06 -7.29
N THR A 10 -4.86 -14.73 -8.01
CA THR A 10 -4.03 -15.70 -8.74
C THR A 10 -3.29 -16.66 -7.81
N GLN A 11 -2.82 -16.19 -6.65
CA GLN A 11 -2.11 -16.99 -5.65
C GLN A 11 -3.04 -17.86 -4.78
N THR A 12 -4.23 -17.35 -4.46
CA THR A 12 -5.13 -17.97 -3.47
C THR A 12 -6.33 -18.68 -4.09
N GLY A 13 -6.66 -18.38 -5.35
CA GLY A 13 -7.87 -18.87 -6.02
C GLY A 13 -9.18 -18.30 -5.46
N LEU A 14 -9.11 -17.31 -4.56
CA LEU A 14 -10.28 -16.71 -3.93
C LEU A 14 -11.03 -15.77 -4.88
N PRO A 15 -12.35 -15.60 -4.70
CA PRO A 15 -13.13 -14.67 -5.52
C PRO A 15 -12.61 -13.25 -5.38
N GLU A 16 -12.60 -12.50 -6.48
CA GLU A 16 -12.08 -11.12 -6.52
C GLU A 16 -12.75 -10.23 -5.48
N ASP A 17 -14.07 -10.33 -5.30
CA ASP A 17 -14.82 -9.56 -4.31
C ASP A 17 -14.38 -9.85 -2.87
N THR A 18 -14.06 -11.11 -2.58
CA THR A 18 -13.57 -11.52 -1.26
C THR A 18 -12.18 -10.97 -1.01
N VAL A 19 -11.30 -11.07 -2.00
CA VAL A 19 -9.93 -10.55 -1.92
C VAL A 19 -9.94 -9.03 -1.77
N ARG A 20 -10.80 -8.34 -2.53
CA ARG A 20 -10.95 -6.89 -2.48
C ARG A 20 -11.38 -6.44 -1.08
N SER A 21 -12.36 -7.11 -0.47
CA SER A 21 -12.80 -6.85 0.91
C SER A 21 -11.66 -7.02 1.93
N VAL A 22 -10.88 -8.09 1.81
CA VAL A 22 -9.75 -8.37 2.71
C VAL A 22 -8.63 -7.34 2.56
N VAL A 23 -8.28 -6.98 1.33
CA VAL A 23 -7.25 -5.95 1.06
C VAL A 23 -7.69 -4.59 1.60
N THR A 24 -8.96 -4.23 1.44
CA THR A 24 -9.52 -3.00 2.00
C THR A 24 -9.46 -3.00 3.54
N ALA A 25 -9.82 -4.10 4.20
CA ALA A 25 -9.75 -4.21 5.66
C ALA A 25 -8.30 -4.15 6.18
N ALA A 26 -7.37 -4.82 5.50
CA ALA A 26 -5.94 -4.79 5.84
C ALA A 26 -5.35 -3.38 5.66
N MET A 27 -5.71 -2.70 4.57
CA MET A 27 -5.33 -1.31 4.32
C MET A 27 -5.87 -0.36 5.38
N ALA A 28 -7.14 -0.49 5.77
CA ALA A 28 -7.73 0.32 6.84
C ALA A 28 -6.99 0.11 8.16
N HIS A 29 -6.68 -1.13 8.51
CA HIS A 29 -5.91 -1.45 9.72
C HIS A 29 -4.48 -0.90 9.68
N LEU A 30 -3.81 -1.01 8.53
CA LEU A 30 -2.48 -0.43 8.32
C LEU A 30 -2.52 1.10 8.44
N LYS A 31 -3.54 1.77 7.92
CA LYS A 31 -3.71 3.23 8.05
C LYS A 31 -3.96 3.67 9.48
N GLU A 32 -4.70 2.88 10.28
CA GLU A 32 -4.90 3.18 11.71
C GLU A 32 -3.63 3.00 12.55
N LYS A 33 -2.73 2.10 12.12
CA LYS A 33 -1.49 1.79 12.85
C LYS A 33 -0.28 2.58 12.36
N LEU A 34 -0.31 3.08 11.12
CA LEU A 34 0.76 3.85 10.53
C LEU A 34 0.53 5.35 10.74
N PRO A 35 1.55 6.11 11.18
CA PRO A 35 1.49 7.57 11.23
C PRO A 35 1.02 8.16 9.89
N ALA A 36 0.17 9.19 9.95
CA ALA A 36 -0.41 9.89 8.80
C ALA A 36 0.51 10.07 7.56
N PRO A 37 1.81 10.45 7.67
CA PRO A 37 2.70 10.56 6.51
C PRO A 37 2.89 9.26 5.72
N ILE A 38 2.91 8.11 6.39
CA ILE A 38 3.09 6.81 5.72
C ILE A 38 1.78 6.37 5.07
N SER A 39 0.64 6.68 5.69
CA SER A 39 -0.69 6.37 5.12
C SER A 39 -0.92 7.08 3.77
N ALA A 40 -0.50 8.33 3.66
CA ALA A 40 -0.60 9.12 2.44
C ALA A 40 0.34 8.60 1.35
N ALA A 41 1.55 8.20 1.71
CA ALA A 41 2.51 7.63 0.78
C ALA A 41 2.08 6.25 0.26
N LEU A 42 1.43 5.44 1.12
CA LEU A 42 0.87 4.14 0.75
C LEU A 42 -0.31 4.29 -0.23
N ASP A 43 -1.20 5.26 -0.01
CA ASP A 43 -2.29 5.57 -0.94
C ASP A 43 -1.75 6.03 -2.30
N SER A 44 -0.74 6.91 -2.33
CA SER A 44 -0.07 7.30 -3.56
C SER A 44 0.55 6.11 -4.29
N TYR A 45 1.23 5.21 -3.58
CA TYR A 45 1.83 4.01 -4.18
C TYR A 45 0.77 3.05 -4.76
N LEU A 46 -0.37 2.88 -4.10
CA LEU A 46 -1.46 1.98 -4.53
C LEU A 46 -2.30 2.52 -5.70
N VAL A 47 -2.26 3.83 -5.92
CA VAL A 47 -2.98 4.54 -6.98
C VAL A 47 -2.13 4.67 -8.24
N ASP A 48 -0.80 4.85 -8.12
CA ASP A 48 0.07 5.25 -9.23
C ASP A 48 0.94 4.13 -9.85
N HIS A 49 0.50 2.87 -9.82
CA HIS A 49 1.21 1.77 -10.52
C HIS A 49 1.16 1.82 -12.06
N ASN A 50 0.90 3.00 -12.66
CA ASN A 50 1.23 3.28 -14.06
C ASN A 50 2.56 4.06 -14.10
N ASP A 51 3.67 3.35 -14.34
CA ASP A 51 5.01 3.86 -14.70
C ASP A 51 5.79 4.77 -13.71
N ALA A 52 5.20 5.33 -12.64
CA ALA A 52 5.90 6.26 -11.71
C ALA A 52 6.49 5.61 -10.44
N SER A 53 6.69 4.29 -10.44
CA SER A 53 6.96 3.50 -9.21
C SER A 53 8.31 3.74 -8.52
N ALA A 54 9.33 4.24 -9.22
CA ALA A 54 10.67 4.45 -8.65
C ALA A 54 10.75 5.70 -7.75
N ASP A 55 10.13 6.80 -8.16
CA ASP A 55 10.18 8.07 -7.41
C ASP A 55 9.34 8.00 -6.13
N ILE A 56 8.19 7.34 -6.18
CA ILE A 56 7.33 7.15 -4.99
C ILE A 56 8.00 6.23 -3.97
N MET A 57 8.70 5.17 -4.42
CA MET A 57 9.44 4.28 -3.51
C MET A 57 10.56 5.02 -2.77
N ASN A 58 11.27 5.92 -3.45
CA ASN A 58 12.28 6.78 -2.84
C ASN A 58 11.64 7.73 -1.81
N GLN A 59 10.51 8.36 -2.14
CA GLN A 59 9.79 9.25 -1.22
C GLN A 59 9.25 8.53 0.04
N VAL A 60 8.72 7.31 -0.13
CA VAL A 60 8.28 6.46 0.99
C VAL A 60 9.48 6.07 1.86
N THR A 61 10.60 5.69 1.24
CA THR A 61 11.82 5.30 1.95
C THR A 61 12.44 6.47 2.71
N ASP A 62 12.44 7.67 2.13
CA ASP A 62 12.95 8.88 2.77
C ASP A 62 12.02 9.36 3.89
N GLY A 63 10.70 9.29 3.69
CA GLY A 63 9.71 9.62 4.72
C GLY A 63 9.78 8.66 5.91
N ILE A 64 9.86 7.36 5.65
CA ILE A 64 10.04 6.33 6.68
C ILE A 64 11.42 6.48 7.36
N GLY A 65 12.48 6.66 6.57
CA GLY A 65 13.83 6.85 7.09
C GLY A 65 13.95 8.07 8.00
N SER A 66 13.27 9.17 7.67
CA SER A 66 13.22 10.37 8.51
C SER A 66 12.45 10.14 9.82
N LEU A 67 11.36 9.36 9.79
CA LEU A 67 10.59 9.00 10.99
C LEU A 67 11.33 8.06 11.94
N PHE A 68 12.15 7.13 11.41
CA PHE A 68 12.96 6.21 12.21
C PHE A 68 14.34 6.78 12.61
N LYS A 69 14.81 7.82 11.93
CA LYS A 69 16.06 8.52 12.25
C LYS A 69 15.84 9.72 13.18
N GLY A 70 14.59 10.12 13.40
CA GLY A 70 14.18 11.23 14.27
C GLY A 70 13.95 10.89 15.76
N THR A 71 14.35 9.71 16.23
CA THR A 71 14.37 9.33 17.66
C THR A 71 15.75 8.90 18.10
#